data_AF-A0A5U3KSF1-F1
#
_entry.id   AF-A0A5U3KSF1-F1
#
_cell.length_a   1.000
_cell.length_b   1.000
_cell.length_c   1.000
_cell.angle_alpha   90.00
_cell.angle_beta   90.00
_cell.angle_gamma   90.00
#
_symmetry.space_group_name_H-M   'P 1'
#
loop_
_entity.id
_entity.type
_entity.pdbx_description
1 polymer ?
#
loop_
_entity_poly.entity_id
_entity_poly.type
_entity_poly.pdbx_seq_one_letter_code
_entity_poly.pdbx_strand_id
1 'polypeptide(L)'
;MIGRVNFQSQVDRIRKEAYAGAAAGIVAGPFGLIISYSIAAGVIEGKLIPELNNRLKAVQNFFTSLSATVKQANKDIDAAKLKLATEIAAIGEIKTETETTRFYVDYDDLMLSLLKGAAKKMINTCNEYQQRHGKKTLLEVPDV
;
A
#
# COMPACT_ATOMS: atom_id res chain seq x y z
N MET A 1 -23.04 -10.30 -18.50
CA MET A 1 -24.36 -10.78 -18.03
C MET A 1 -24.44 -10.96 -16.51
N ILE A 2 -23.35 -11.31 -15.80
CA ILE A 2 -23.32 -11.60 -14.35
C ILE A 2 -23.63 -10.38 -13.45
N GLY A 3 -23.17 -9.17 -13.81
CA GLY A 3 -23.38 -7.96 -12.99
C GLY A 3 -24.83 -7.46 -12.89
N ARG A 4 -25.66 -7.67 -13.93
CA ARG A 4 -27.08 -7.25 -13.92
C ARG A 4 -27.94 -8.14 -13.02
N VAL A 5 -27.66 -9.44 -12.98
CA VAL A 5 -28.39 -10.40 -12.13
C VAL A 5 -28.13 -10.09 -10.65
N ASN A 6 -26.89 -9.72 -10.30
CA ASN A 6 -26.55 -9.32 -8.94
C ASN A 6 -27.22 -7.99 -8.54
N PHE A 7 -27.29 -7.01 -9.46
CA PHE A 7 -27.98 -5.74 -9.19
C PHE A 7 -29.46 -5.93 -8.87
N GLN A 8 -30.15 -6.75 -9.68
CA GLN A 8 -31.58 -6.93 -9.52
C GLN A 8 -31.94 -7.74 -8.27
N SER A 9 -31.12 -8.74 -7.92
CA SER A 9 -31.24 -9.43 -6.64
C SER A 9 -31.09 -8.49 -5.43
N GLN A 10 -30.19 -7.50 -5.50
CA GLN A 10 -30.02 -6.51 -4.42
C GLN A 10 -31.22 -5.56 -4.30
N VAL A 11 -31.78 -5.12 -5.44
CA VAL A 11 -33.00 -4.30 -5.47
C VAL A 11 -34.18 -5.08 -4.88
N ASP A 12 -34.34 -6.35 -5.27
CA ASP A 12 -35.43 -7.20 -4.79
C ASP A 12 -35.32 -7.49 -3.29
N ARG A 13 -34.09 -7.69 -2.78
CA ARG A 13 -33.84 -7.88 -1.35
C ARG A 13 -34.21 -6.64 -0.54
N ILE A 14 -33.76 -5.45 -0.96
CA ILE A 14 -34.07 -4.19 -0.29
C ILE A 14 -35.57 -3.93 -0.28
N ARG A 15 -36.26 -4.18 -1.39
CA ARG A 15 -37.73 -4.05 -1.46
C ARG A 15 -38.42 -5.02 -0.51
N LYS A 16 -37.99 -6.29 -0.46
CA LYS A 16 -38.55 -7.29 0.44
C LYS A 16 -38.37 -6.93 1.92
N GLU A 17 -37.21 -6.39 2.30
CA GLU A 17 -36.95 -5.90 3.65
C GLU A 17 -37.78 -4.66 3.99
N ALA A 18 -37.98 -3.76 3.03
CA ALA A 18 -38.89 -2.63 3.18
C ALA A 18 -40.35 -3.09 3.34
N TYR A 19 -40.83 -4.07 2.58
CA TYR A 19 -42.21 -4.57 2.72
C TYR A 19 -42.44 -5.39 3.99
N ALA A 20 -41.39 -6.02 4.54
CA ALA A 20 -41.47 -6.82 5.76
C ALA A 20 -41.27 -6.01 7.05
N GLY A 21 -40.66 -4.82 6.97
CA GLY A 21 -40.45 -3.93 8.10
C GLY A 21 -41.68 -3.06 8.39
N ALA A 22 -42.01 -2.88 9.68
CA ALA A 22 -42.89 -1.80 10.11
C ALA A 22 -42.35 -0.46 9.55
N ALA A 23 -43.23 0.45 9.10
CA ALA A 23 -42.92 1.67 8.35
C ALA A 23 -42.11 2.75 9.12
N ALA A 24 -41.11 2.35 9.89
CA ALA A 24 -40.30 3.18 10.77
C ALA A 24 -38.83 3.22 10.27
N GLY A 25 -38.49 4.32 9.61
CA GLY A 25 -37.13 4.85 9.55
C GLY A 25 -36.30 4.45 8.33
N ILE A 26 -35.70 3.26 8.33
CA ILE A 26 -34.55 2.93 7.47
C ILE A 26 -34.50 1.45 7.05
N VAL A 27 -33.86 1.20 5.91
CA VAL A 27 -33.59 -0.12 5.33
C VAL A 27 -32.10 -0.22 5.00
N ALA A 28 -31.48 -1.33 5.38
CA ALA A 28 -30.07 -1.59 5.13
C ALA A 28 -29.86 -2.18 3.72
N GLY A 29 -28.98 -1.56 2.95
CA GLY A 29 -28.54 -2.03 1.65
C GLY A 29 -27.13 -2.65 1.70
N PRO A 30 -26.66 -3.24 0.59
CA PRO A 30 -25.33 -3.81 0.51
C PRO A 30 -24.23 -2.75 0.71
N PHE A 31 -23.05 -3.19 1.15
CA PHE A 31 -21.87 -2.33 1.37
C PHE A 31 -22.10 -1.18 2.37
N GLY A 32 -22.89 -1.43 3.41
CA GLY A 32 -23.19 -0.46 4.47
C GLY A 32 -24.06 0.71 4.02
N LEU A 33 -24.82 0.54 2.93
CA LEU A 33 -25.81 1.53 2.49
C LEU A 33 -26.97 1.56 3.50
N ILE A 34 -27.41 2.75 3.92
CA ILE A 34 -28.62 2.92 4.73
C ILE A 34 -29.51 3.90 3.97
N ILE A 35 -30.73 3.49 3.66
CA ILE A 35 -31.70 4.30 2.91
C ILE A 35 -33.02 4.37 3.68
N SER A 36 -33.73 5.48 3.56
CA SER A 36 -35.04 5.61 4.21
C SER A 36 -36.04 4.59 3.66
N TYR A 37 -36.99 4.17 4.51
CA TYR A 37 -38.09 3.27 4.13
C TYR A 37 -38.82 3.76 2.88
N SER A 38 -39.12 5.06 2.79
CA SER A 38 -39.85 5.65 1.67
C SER A 38 -39.13 5.49 0.33
N ILE A 39 -37.79 5.47 0.34
CA ILE A 39 -36.98 5.20 -0.86
C ILE A 39 -36.95 3.70 -1.17
N ALA A 40 -36.77 2.86 -0.15
CA ALA A 40 -36.64 1.41 -0.29
C ALA A 40 -37.94 0.72 -0.73
N ALA A 41 -39.10 1.14 -0.19
CA ALA A 41 -40.43 0.62 -0.51
C ALA A 41 -40.99 1.19 -1.83
N GLY A 42 -40.27 2.09 -2.51
CA GLY A 42 -40.72 2.73 -3.74
C GLY A 42 -41.77 3.82 -3.56
N VAL A 43 -42.05 4.26 -2.32
CA VAL A 43 -42.96 5.38 -2.02
C VAL A 43 -42.45 6.69 -2.63
N ILE A 44 -41.13 6.88 -2.65
CA ILE A 44 -40.47 7.91 -3.46
C ILE A 44 -39.93 7.21 -4.71
N GLU A 45 -40.73 7.26 -5.77
CA GLU A 45 -40.40 6.61 -7.04
C GLU A 45 -39.02 7.05 -7.56
N GLY A 46 -38.24 6.08 -8.03
CA GLY A 46 -37.01 6.32 -8.75
C GLY A 46 -35.76 6.66 -7.91
N LYS A 47 -35.81 6.78 -6.57
CA LYS A 47 -34.61 7.10 -5.76
C LYS A 47 -33.74 5.91 -5.34
N LEU A 48 -34.32 4.72 -5.20
CA LEU A 48 -33.58 3.51 -4.77
C LEU A 48 -32.48 3.09 -5.76
N ILE A 49 -32.80 3.08 -7.05
CA ILE A 49 -31.89 2.62 -8.11
C ILE A 49 -30.68 3.56 -8.26
N PRO A 50 -30.84 4.90 -8.31
CA PRO A 50 -29.71 5.85 -8.30
C PRO A 50 -28.82 5.72 -7.08
N GLU A 51 -29.40 5.55 -5.89
CA GLU A 51 -28.64 5.48 -4.64
C GLU A 51 -27.82 4.19 -4.52
N LEU A 52 -28.41 3.05 -4.92
CA LEU A 52 -27.68 1.80 -5.05
C LEU A 52 -26.59 1.87 -6.14
N ASN A 53 -26.88 2.48 -7.29
CA ASN A 53 -25.89 2.70 -8.36
C ASN A 53 -24.72 3.58 -7.89
N ASN A 54 -24.98 4.63 -7.11
CA ASN A 54 -23.93 5.49 -6.57
C ASN A 54 -23.03 4.71 -5.61
N ARG A 55 -23.61 3.86 -4.74
CA ARG A 55 -22.81 3.02 -3.84
C ARG A 55 -21.97 1.98 -4.59
N LEU A 56 -22.54 1.35 -5.63
CA LEU A 56 -21.80 0.41 -6.46
C LEU A 56 -20.68 1.09 -7.26
N LYS A 57 -20.91 2.30 -7.77
CA LYS A 57 -19.86 3.14 -8.39
C LYS A 57 -18.75 3.46 -7.39
N ALA A 58 -19.07 3.77 -6.14
CA ALA A 58 -18.06 4.03 -5.11
C ALA A 58 -17.18 2.79 -4.85
N VAL A 59 -17.79 1.59 -4.75
CA VAL A 59 -17.06 0.33 -4.61
C VAL A 59 -16.21 0.04 -5.85
N GLN A 60 -16.75 0.27 -7.05
CA GLN A 60 -16.01 0.12 -8.29
C GLN A 60 -14.79 1.05 -8.32
N ASN A 61 -14.97 2.33 -8.00
CA ASN A 61 -13.89 3.32 -7.97
C ASN A 61 -12.80 2.95 -6.95
N PHE A 62 -13.19 2.41 -5.79
CA PHE A 62 -12.24 1.89 -4.81
C PHE A 62 -11.37 0.79 -5.42
N PHE A 63 -11.96 -0.23 -6.06
CA PHE A 63 -11.19 -1.30 -6.69
C PHE A 63 -10.38 -0.82 -7.89
N THR A 64 -10.85 0.17 -8.65
CA THR A 64 -10.08 0.77 -9.74
C THR A 64 -8.84 1.48 -9.21
N SER A 65 -8.98 2.28 -8.14
CA SER A 65 -7.85 2.96 -7.48
C SER A 65 -6.87 1.97 -6.87
N LEU A 66 -7.37 0.94 -6.19
CA LEU A 66 -6.54 -0.13 -5.64
C LEU A 66 -5.80 -0.88 -6.75
N SER A 67 -6.47 -1.21 -7.86
CA SER A 67 -5.84 -1.89 -8.99
C SER A 67 -4.73 -1.04 -9.60
N ALA A 68 -4.93 0.27 -9.75
CA ALA A 68 -3.90 1.17 -10.23
C ALA A 68 -2.69 1.20 -9.27
N THR A 69 -2.95 1.28 -7.97
CA THR A 69 -1.91 1.29 -6.92
C THR A 69 -1.10 0.00 -6.93
N VAL A 70 -1.76 -1.16 -6.97
CA VAL A 70 -1.10 -2.48 -7.00
C VAL A 70 -0.28 -2.65 -8.28
N LYS A 71 -0.81 -2.23 -9.44
CA LYS A 71 -0.05 -2.29 -10.70
C LYS A 71 1.21 -1.45 -10.65
N GLN A 72 1.15 -0.25 -10.05
CA GLN A 72 2.32 0.59 -9.91
C GLN A 72 3.32 -0.02 -8.93
N ALA A 73 2.87 -0.45 -7.76
CA ALA A 73 3.72 -1.12 -6.77
C ALA A 73 4.42 -2.36 -7.35
N ASN A 74 3.74 -3.14 -8.19
CA ASN A 74 4.34 -4.29 -8.85
C ASN A 74 5.49 -3.87 -9.79
N LYS A 75 5.31 -2.81 -10.59
CA LYS A 75 6.38 -2.26 -11.44
C LYS A 75 7.55 -1.75 -10.61
N ASP A 76 7.27 -1.06 -9.51
CA ASP A 76 8.30 -0.50 -8.64
C ASP A 76 9.12 -1.64 -7.97
N ILE A 77 8.46 -2.72 -7.55
CA ILE A 77 9.11 -3.93 -7.01
C ILE A 77 9.96 -4.62 -8.07
N ASP A 78 9.45 -4.79 -9.29
CA ASP A 78 10.20 -5.43 -10.38
C ASP A 78 11.46 -4.63 -10.74
N ALA A 79 11.34 -3.29 -10.79
CA ALA A 79 12.46 -2.40 -11.01
C ALA A 79 13.50 -2.47 -9.87
N ALA A 80 13.03 -2.47 -8.62
CA ALA A 80 13.91 -2.61 -7.45
C ALA A 80 14.63 -3.97 -7.44
N LYS A 81 13.95 -5.05 -7.81
CA LYS A 81 14.54 -6.40 -7.92
C LYS A 81 15.63 -6.44 -8.98
N LEU A 82 15.41 -5.84 -10.14
CA LEU A 82 16.41 -5.76 -11.20
C LEU A 82 17.64 -4.98 -10.71
N LYS A 83 17.41 -3.82 -10.09
CA LYS A 83 18.51 -2.99 -9.56
C LYS A 83 19.30 -3.73 -8.47
N LEU A 84 18.63 -4.43 -7.56
CA LEU A 84 19.30 -5.24 -6.53
C LEU A 84 20.20 -6.31 -7.14
N ALA A 85 19.77 -6.98 -8.22
CA ALA A 85 20.61 -7.97 -8.90
C ALA A 85 21.89 -7.33 -9.47
N THR A 86 21.78 -6.15 -10.09
CA THR A 86 22.93 -5.40 -10.60
C THR A 86 23.88 -4.96 -9.49
N GLU A 87 23.36 -4.37 -8.41
CA GLU A 87 24.18 -3.89 -7.29
C GLU A 87 24.85 -5.05 -6.53
N ILE A 88 24.19 -6.22 -6.40
CA ILE A 88 24.80 -7.41 -5.80
C ILE A 88 26.00 -7.89 -6.62
N ALA A 89 25.89 -7.88 -7.95
CA ALA A 89 27.02 -8.23 -8.82
C ALA A 89 28.18 -7.23 -8.64
N ALA A 90 27.89 -5.93 -8.65
CA ALA A 90 28.90 -4.88 -8.44
C ALA A 90 29.59 -4.98 -7.07
N ILE A 91 28.83 -5.29 -6.00
CA ILE A 91 29.41 -5.54 -4.67
C ILE A 91 30.38 -6.73 -4.70
N GLY A 92 30.08 -7.79 -5.46
CA GLY A 92 30.97 -8.93 -5.64
C GLY A 92 32.29 -8.57 -6.33
N GLU A 93 32.23 -7.72 -7.35
CA GLU A 93 33.41 -7.18 -8.04
C GLU A 93 34.27 -6.32 -7.10
N ILE A 94 33.65 -5.35 -6.41
CA ILE A 94 34.32 -4.46 -5.45
C ILE A 94 34.95 -5.27 -4.30
N LYS A 95 34.27 -6.31 -3.82
CA LYS A 95 34.82 -7.21 -2.80
C LYS A 95 36.12 -7.86 -3.28
N THR A 96 36.13 -8.37 -4.51
CA THR A 96 37.31 -9.03 -5.09
C THR A 96 38.48 -8.05 -5.22
N GLU A 97 38.22 -6.83 -5.68
CA GLU A 97 39.22 -5.77 -5.73
C GLU A 97 39.76 -5.41 -4.32
N THR A 98 38.85 -5.29 -3.36
CA THR A 98 39.14 -4.98 -1.96
C THR A 98 40.04 -6.02 -1.31
N GLU A 99 39.85 -7.32 -1.58
CA GLU A 99 40.69 -8.40 -1.02
C GLU A 99 42.18 -8.28 -1.40
N THR A 100 42.47 -7.65 -2.54
CA THR A 100 43.86 -7.43 -3.00
C THR A 100 44.41 -6.03 -2.67
N THR A 101 43.56 -5.15 -2.14
CA THR A 101 43.92 -3.76 -1.81
C THR A 101 44.69 -3.71 -0.50
N ARG A 102 45.79 -2.95 -0.47
CA ARG A 102 46.58 -2.72 0.75
C ARG A 102 45.97 -1.57 1.53
N PHE A 103 45.49 -1.84 2.74
CA PHE A 103 44.85 -0.85 3.62
C PHE A 103 45.80 -0.14 4.59
N TYR A 104 47.01 -0.67 4.80
CA TYR A 104 48.03 -0.02 5.62
C TYR A 104 48.82 0.97 4.78
N VAL A 105 48.36 2.23 4.81
CA VAL A 105 48.89 3.34 4.01
C VAL A 105 48.99 4.56 4.94
N ASP A 106 49.93 5.46 4.66
CA ASP A 106 50.01 6.75 5.34
C ASP A 106 48.90 7.65 4.78
N TYR A 107 47.82 7.82 5.54
CA TYR A 107 46.66 8.60 5.14
C TYR A 107 46.80 10.04 5.58
N ASP A 108 46.69 10.98 4.64
CA ASP A 108 46.54 12.39 4.97
C ASP A 108 45.16 12.71 5.59
N ASP A 109 45.03 13.89 6.18
CA ASP A 109 43.80 14.33 6.85
C ASP A 109 42.59 14.37 5.91
N LEU A 110 42.80 14.66 4.62
CA LEU A 110 41.73 14.70 3.64
C LEU A 110 41.21 13.29 3.35
N MET A 111 42.12 12.33 3.13
CA MET A 111 41.79 10.92 2.91
C MET A 111 41.12 10.30 4.13
N LEU A 112 41.60 10.60 5.35
CA LEU A 112 40.94 10.20 6.58
C LEU A 112 39.52 10.77 6.70
N SER A 113 39.34 12.05 6.35
CA SER A 113 38.03 12.71 6.35
C SER A 113 37.07 12.07 5.35
N LEU A 114 37.55 11.74 4.14
CA LEU A 114 36.76 11.08 3.11
C LEU A 114 36.32 9.67 3.54
N LEU A 115 37.23 8.86 4.09
CA LEU A 115 36.91 7.51 4.58
C LEU A 115 35.90 7.55 5.72
N LYS A 116 36.12 8.41 6.72
CA LYS A 116 35.18 8.60 7.84
C LYS A 116 33.82 9.11 7.34
N GLY A 117 33.82 10.05 6.40
CA GLY A 117 32.60 10.61 5.80
C GLY A 117 31.79 9.56 5.03
N ALA A 118 32.46 8.72 4.23
CA ALA A 118 31.82 7.63 3.50
C ALA A 118 31.21 6.58 4.44
N ALA A 119 31.96 6.14 5.45
CA ALA A 119 31.47 5.19 6.46
C ALA A 119 30.26 5.75 7.24
N LYS A 120 30.32 7.02 7.65
CA LYS A 120 29.23 7.68 8.39
C LYS A 120 27.92 7.73 7.59
N LYS A 121 27.99 7.94 6.27
CA LYS A 121 26.79 7.92 5.41
C LYS A 121 26.09 6.55 5.44
N MET A 122 26.86 5.46 5.34
CA MET A 122 26.29 4.10 5.41
C MET A 122 25.70 3.81 6.79
N ILE A 123 26.42 4.16 7.87
CA ILE A 123 25.94 4.01 9.26
C ILE A 123 24.61 4.73 9.46
N ASN A 124 24.49 5.97 8.98
CA ASN A 124 23.25 6.74 9.07
C ASN A 124 22.10 6.06 8.32
N THR A 125 22.33 5.61 7.08
CA THR A 125 21.32 4.88 6.29
C THR A 125 20.87 3.60 7.01
N CYS A 126 21.80 2.82 7.57
CA CYS A 126 21.48 1.62 8.33
C CYS A 126 20.67 1.94 9.60
N ASN A 127 21.03 3.01 10.32
CA ASN A 127 20.31 3.43 11.52
C ASN A 127 18.89 3.88 11.18
N GLU A 128 18.70 4.68 10.14
CA GLU A 128 17.36 5.09 9.67
C GLU A 128 16.51 3.89 9.27
N TYR A 129 17.09 2.94 8.53
CA TYR A 129 16.41 1.70 8.15
C TYR A 129 15.97 0.91 9.40
N GLN A 130 16.89 0.68 10.33
CA GLN A 130 16.58 -0.05 11.56
C GLN A 130 15.53 0.67 12.42
N GLN A 131 15.56 2.00 12.52
CA GLN A 131 14.54 2.78 13.24
C GLN A 131 13.17 2.66 12.58
N ARG A 132 13.08 2.80 11.25
CA ARG A 132 11.83 2.60 10.49
C ARG A 132 11.24 1.21 10.69
N HIS A 133 12.09 0.20 10.91
CA HIS A 133 11.71 -1.18 11.14
C HIS A 133 11.64 -1.59 12.63
N GLY A 134 11.60 -0.61 13.56
CA GLY A 134 11.19 -0.83 14.95
C GLY A 134 12.32 -1.02 15.96
N LYS A 135 13.58 -0.80 15.59
CA LYS A 135 14.70 -0.80 16.54
C LYS A 135 14.65 0.46 17.40
N LYS A 136 14.53 0.28 18.72
CA LYS A 136 14.38 1.38 19.70
C LYS A 136 15.66 1.75 20.45
N THR A 137 16.63 0.83 20.51
CA THR A 137 17.90 1.01 21.23
C THR A 137 19.07 1.20 20.28
N LEU A 138 19.96 2.14 20.61
CA LEU A 138 21.24 2.32 19.94
C LEU A 138 22.13 1.11 20.28
N LEU A 139 22.74 0.49 19.27
CA LEU A 139 23.78 -0.50 19.50
C LEU A 139 25.08 0.25 19.72
N GLU A 140 25.71 0.05 20.87
CA GLU A 140 27.09 0.47 21.09
C GLU A 140 28.01 -0.48 20.32
N VAL A 141 28.97 0.09 19.59
CA VAL A 141 30.01 -0.68 18.92
C VAL A 141 31.07 -1.00 19.98
N PRO A 142 31.42 -2.28 20.22
CA PRO A 142 32.49 -2.63 21.15
C PRO A 142 33.83 -2.04 20.67
N ASP A 143 34.72 -1.75 21.61
CA ASP A 143 36.05 -1.21 21.30
C ASP A 143 36.82 -2.14 20.33
N VAL A 144 37.54 -1.51 19.38
CA VAL A 144 38.23 -2.14 18.24
C VAL A 144 39.74 -2.17 18.47
#